data_AF-A0AAD7Y5Z9-F1
#
_entry.id   AF-A0AAD7Y5Z9-F1
#
_cell.length_a   1.000
_cell.length_b   1.000
_cell.length_c   1.000
_cell.angle_alpha   90.00
_cell.angle_beta   90.00
_cell.angle_gamma   90.00
#
_symmetry.space_group_name_H-M   'P 1'
#
loop_
_entity.id
_entity.type
_entity.pdbx_description
1 polymer ?
#
loop_
_entity_poly.entity_id
_entity_poly.type
_entity_poly.pdbx_seq_one_letter_code
_entity_poly.pdbx_strand_id
1 'polypeptide(L)'
;MLQPFLKRVHDKMLKETLAAGVAYLHEGVEPGDRRLVQQLVESGAVQLCVVAAELAWALAAHVHTVIIADTHVYNGKLHAYEQYPITTVLQMVGRACRPLEDEHAVAVLMCVAHHKTFFTKLLNDCLPLESHLDHRLHDHMNAEIVTKTIENKQDAVDYLTWTFLYRRLTQNPNYYNLQGVTHRHLSDHLSELVETTLTDLEQSKCIAIEDDMDVQPLNLGMIASYYYINYTTIELFSLSLTNKTKIRGLLEIISSAAEYSELCIRHREENIIKALAAKVPHKPSAPSGGSVKYNDPHVKAHVLLQAHLSRMQLPAELQADTALVLAKAIRLICACVDVVSSSGWLSPAVAAMELAQMVTQAMWAKDSYLRQLPHFTADLVQRCSEKGVETVFDVMELEDNARAKLLQLSPTEMADVARFCNRYPNVELTYEVKDERHLRAGKPIVVEVSLEREDDIVGPVIAPFFPQKREEGWWVVIGDPKSNTLLSIKRVSLARSAKVRLDFVCGSSGRHTYTLYFMSDAYLGADQEYKFTAEVGEAASDSSDSE
;
A
#
# COMPACT_ATOMS: atom_id res chain seq x y z
N MET A 1 -4.48 -7.58 44.52
CA MET A 1 -3.54 -8.14 43.54
C MET A 1 -3.40 -7.32 42.25
N LEU A 2 -4.43 -6.60 41.77
CA LEU A 2 -4.40 -5.84 40.50
C LEU A 2 -3.60 -4.52 40.52
N GLN A 3 -3.35 -3.92 41.69
CA GLN A 3 -2.72 -2.59 41.85
C GLN A 3 -1.41 -2.36 41.06
N PRO A 4 -0.44 -3.28 41.01
CA PRO A 4 0.78 -3.11 40.20
C PRO A 4 0.51 -3.06 38.69
N PHE A 5 -0.49 -3.80 38.23
CA PHE A 5 -0.88 -3.86 36.81
C PHE A 5 -1.65 -2.60 36.39
N LEU A 6 -2.53 -2.08 37.25
CA LEU A 6 -3.26 -0.82 37.00
C LEU A 6 -2.36 0.40 36.85
N LYS A 7 -1.12 0.36 37.37
CA LYS A 7 -0.13 1.43 37.17
C LYS A 7 0.47 1.44 35.76
N ARG A 8 0.38 0.32 35.03
CA ARG A 8 0.94 0.14 33.69
C ARG A 8 -0.07 0.39 32.57
N VAL A 9 -1.37 0.49 32.91
CA VAL A 9 -2.45 0.79 31.97
C VAL A 9 -2.44 2.29 31.64
N HIS A 10 -2.45 2.62 30.36
CA HIS A 10 -2.42 4.00 29.86
C HIS A 10 -3.83 4.59 29.78
N ASP A 11 -4.81 3.80 29.32
CA ASP A 11 -6.19 4.24 29.26
C ASP A 11 -6.80 4.39 30.67
N LYS A 12 -7.20 5.62 30.99
CA LYS A 12 -7.80 5.99 32.29
C LYS A 12 -9.12 5.27 32.54
N MET A 13 -9.98 5.15 31.52
CA MET A 13 -11.28 4.50 31.66
C MET A 13 -11.11 2.99 31.80
N LEU A 14 -10.16 2.40 31.06
CA LEU A 14 -9.83 0.97 31.19
C LEU A 14 -9.29 0.66 32.59
N LYS A 15 -8.51 1.57 33.17
CA LYS A 15 -8.01 1.43 34.54
C LYS A 15 -9.13 1.44 35.58
N GLU A 16 -10.15 2.29 35.41
CA GLU A 16 -11.31 2.34 36.29
C GLU A 16 -12.16 1.07 36.19
N THR A 17 -12.44 0.61 34.97
CA THR A 17 -13.22 -0.63 34.76
C THR A 17 -12.46 -1.86 35.27
N LEU A 18 -11.14 -1.95 35.02
CA LEU A 18 -10.31 -3.05 35.52
C LEU A 18 -10.27 -3.09 37.04
N ALA A 19 -10.30 -1.95 37.72
CA ALA A 19 -10.39 -1.90 39.18
C ALA A 19 -11.71 -2.49 39.72
N ALA A 20 -12.78 -2.45 38.91
CA ALA A 20 -14.06 -3.08 39.19
C ALA A 20 -14.15 -4.55 38.68
N GLY A 21 -13.07 -5.10 38.11
CA GLY A 21 -13.03 -6.48 37.60
C GLY A 21 -13.60 -6.67 36.20
N VAL A 22 -13.82 -5.58 35.46
CA VAL A 22 -14.33 -5.59 34.09
C VAL A 22 -13.29 -4.98 33.14
N ALA A 23 -12.95 -5.66 32.06
CA ALA A 23 -12.11 -5.10 31.00
C ALA A 23 -12.92 -4.83 29.73
N TYR A 24 -12.37 -4.01 28.84
CA TYR A 24 -12.85 -3.91 27.47
C TYR A 24 -11.68 -3.85 26.50
N LEU A 25 -11.88 -4.35 25.28
CA LEU A 25 -10.91 -4.34 24.20
C LEU A 25 -11.58 -3.90 22.89
N HIS A 26 -10.98 -2.92 22.23
CA HIS A 26 -11.31 -2.48 20.87
C HIS A 26 -10.03 -2.09 20.13
N GLU A 27 -10.13 -1.79 18.83
CA GLU A 27 -8.98 -1.51 17.97
C GLU A 27 -8.09 -0.37 18.49
N GLY A 28 -8.70 0.64 19.12
CA GLY A 28 -8.02 1.79 19.70
C GLY A 28 -7.29 1.55 21.03
N VAL A 29 -7.44 0.38 21.66
CA VAL A 29 -6.67 0.03 22.88
C VAL A 29 -5.23 -0.27 22.49
N GLU A 30 -4.27 0.38 23.15
CA GLU A 30 -2.85 0.22 22.88
C GLU A 30 -2.37 -1.24 23.01
N PRO A 31 -1.38 -1.69 22.21
CA PRO A 31 -0.87 -3.06 22.27
C PRO A 31 -0.30 -3.46 23.64
N GLY A 32 0.21 -2.50 24.43
CA GLY A 32 0.66 -2.73 25.80
C GLY A 32 -0.50 -3.11 26.72
N ASP A 33 -1.53 -2.27 26.73
CA ASP A 33 -2.75 -2.45 27.53
C ASP A 33 -3.51 -3.71 27.08
N ARG A 34 -3.60 -3.97 25.77
CA ARG A 34 -4.26 -5.16 25.21
C ARG A 34 -3.62 -6.46 25.70
N ARG A 35 -2.29 -6.56 25.69
CA ARG A 35 -1.54 -7.72 26.22
C ARG A 35 -1.76 -7.89 27.72
N LEU A 36 -1.77 -6.78 28.46
CA LEU A 36 -2.01 -6.83 29.90
C LEU A 36 -3.41 -7.33 30.22
N VAL A 37 -4.44 -6.81 29.55
CA VAL A 37 -5.83 -7.27 29.73
C VAL A 37 -5.95 -8.77 29.41
N GLN A 38 -5.34 -9.25 28.33
CA GLN A 38 -5.35 -10.68 27.99
C GLN A 38 -4.79 -11.54 29.13
N GLN A 39 -3.63 -11.17 29.69
CA GLN A 39 -3.03 -11.88 30.83
C GLN A 39 -3.94 -11.88 32.07
N LEU A 40 -4.62 -10.76 32.33
CA LEU A 40 -5.54 -10.64 33.47
C LEU A 40 -6.81 -11.48 33.29
N VAL A 41 -7.31 -11.62 32.06
CA VAL A 41 -8.44 -12.49 31.74
C VAL A 41 -8.05 -13.96 31.85
N GLU A 42 -6.92 -14.37 31.28
CA GLU A 42 -6.44 -15.76 31.32
C GLU A 42 -6.10 -16.23 32.74
N SER A 43 -5.54 -15.34 33.58
CA SER A 43 -5.26 -15.67 34.99
C SER A 43 -6.49 -15.67 35.89
N GLY A 44 -7.67 -15.33 35.37
CA GLY A 44 -8.91 -15.20 36.15
C GLY A 44 -8.94 -13.99 37.09
N ALA A 45 -7.98 -13.06 36.97
CA ALA A 45 -7.95 -11.84 37.76
C ALA A 45 -9.04 -10.83 37.33
N VAL A 46 -9.51 -10.94 36.08
CA VAL A 46 -10.64 -10.19 35.52
C VAL A 46 -11.71 -11.18 35.12
N GLN A 47 -12.93 -10.99 35.63
CA GLN A 47 -14.03 -11.95 35.44
C GLN A 47 -14.84 -11.68 34.16
N LEU A 48 -14.89 -10.42 33.70
CA LEU A 48 -15.63 -10.02 32.51
C LEU A 48 -14.76 -9.18 31.59
N CYS A 49 -14.73 -9.52 30.30
CA CYS A 49 -14.08 -8.72 29.28
C CYS A 49 -15.01 -8.50 28.09
N VAL A 50 -15.31 -7.25 27.77
CA VAL A 50 -16.10 -6.88 26.59
C VAL A 50 -15.18 -6.67 25.41
N VAL A 51 -15.36 -7.40 24.31
CA VAL A 51 -14.44 -7.36 23.17
C VAL A 51 -15.20 -6.97 21.91
N ALA A 52 -14.70 -5.95 21.21
CA ALA A 52 -15.24 -5.55 19.91
C ALA A 52 -15.06 -6.69 18.87
N ALA A 53 -16.03 -6.85 17.97
CA ALA A 53 -16.10 -7.98 17.05
C ALA A 53 -14.87 -8.09 16.12
N GLU A 54 -14.29 -6.95 15.77
CA GLU A 54 -13.10 -6.80 14.94
C GLU A 54 -11.87 -7.49 15.56
N LEU A 55 -11.85 -7.66 16.89
CA LEU A 55 -10.78 -8.33 17.61
C LEU A 55 -10.99 -9.84 17.80
N ALA A 56 -12.05 -10.44 17.24
CA ALA A 56 -12.35 -11.87 17.42
C ALA A 56 -11.16 -12.79 17.06
N TRP A 57 -10.41 -12.43 16.01
CA TRP A 57 -9.22 -13.16 15.56
C TRP A 57 -7.96 -12.81 16.37
N ALA A 58 -7.83 -11.55 16.81
CA ALA A 58 -6.65 -11.05 17.51
C ALA A 58 -6.64 -11.34 19.03
N LEU A 59 -7.79 -11.67 19.61
CA LEU A 59 -7.89 -12.04 21.03
C LEU A 59 -7.20 -13.39 21.25
N ALA A 60 -6.12 -13.46 22.01
CA ALA A 60 -5.46 -14.73 22.33
C ALA A 60 -6.19 -15.52 23.44
N ALA A 61 -6.84 -14.80 24.34
CA ALA A 61 -7.43 -15.37 25.55
C ALA A 61 -8.56 -16.35 25.27
N HIS A 62 -8.54 -17.46 26.01
CA HIS A 62 -9.61 -18.44 26.07
C HIS A 62 -10.32 -18.35 27.44
N VAL A 63 -11.64 -18.50 27.43
CA VAL A 63 -12.51 -18.27 28.60
C VAL A 63 -13.53 -19.40 28.75
N HIS A 64 -14.15 -19.51 29.93
CA HIS A 64 -15.23 -20.49 30.16
C HIS A 64 -16.51 -20.15 29.40
N THR A 65 -16.91 -18.87 29.41
CA THR A 65 -18.16 -18.41 28.82
C THR A 65 -17.93 -17.29 27.81
N VAL A 66 -18.50 -17.45 26.61
CA VAL A 66 -18.59 -16.39 25.60
C VAL A 66 -20.05 -15.99 25.42
N ILE A 67 -20.30 -14.68 25.39
CA ILE A 67 -21.60 -14.12 25.04
C ILE A 67 -21.41 -13.27 23.79
N ILE A 68 -22.09 -13.66 22.71
CA ILE A 68 -22.13 -12.90 21.45
C ILE A 68 -23.40 -12.05 21.48
N ALA A 69 -23.22 -10.75 21.68
CA ALA A 69 -24.31 -9.79 21.81
C ALA A 69 -24.64 -9.17 20.44
N ASP A 70 -25.65 -9.76 19.76
CA ASP A 70 -26.02 -9.49 18.37
C ASP A 70 -25.05 -10.06 17.33
N THR A 71 -25.54 -10.28 16.12
CA THR A 71 -24.83 -10.94 15.02
C THR A 71 -24.72 -10.07 13.77
N HIS A 72 -24.91 -8.75 13.92
CA HIS A 72 -24.89 -7.79 12.82
C HIS A 72 -23.91 -6.66 13.08
N VAL A 73 -23.41 -6.10 11.98
CA VAL A 73 -22.58 -4.90 11.96
C VAL A 73 -23.18 -3.90 10.98
N TYR A 74 -23.06 -2.62 11.31
CA TYR A 74 -23.52 -1.57 10.41
C TYR A 74 -22.52 -1.35 9.27
N ASN A 75 -22.97 -1.51 8.02
CA ASN A 75 -22.23 -1.15 6.83
C ASN A 75 -22.65 0.26 6.38
N GLY A 76 -21.78 1.24 6.65
CA GLY A 76 -22.04 2.64 6.29
C GLY A 76 -21.95 2.95 4.79
N LYS A 77 -21.42 2.05 3.96
CA LYS A 77 -21.43 2.21 2.48
C LYS A 77 -22.85 2.02 1.94
N LEU A 78 -23.55 1.02 2.46
CA LEU A 78 -24.92 0.67 2.06
C LEU A 78 -25.99 1.29 2.98
N HIS A 79 -25.59 1.88 4.10
CA HIS A 79 -26.47 2.32 5.19
C HIS A 79 -27.41 1.23 5.70
N ALA A 80 -26.91 0.01 5.81
CA ALA A 80 -27.66 -1.17 6.22
C ALA A 80 -26.89 -1.99 7.27
N TYR A 81 -27.59 -2.84 8.01
CA TYR A 81 -26.96 -3.83 8.87
C TYR A 81 -26.72 -5.11 8.07
N GLU A 82 -25.49 -5.60 8.12
CA GLU A 82 -25.08 -6.85 7.51
C GLU A 82 -24.73 -7.86 8.60
N GLN A 83 -24.97 -9.14 8.31
CA GLN A 83 -24.63 -10.20 9.24
C GLN A 83 -23.11 -10.37 9.31
N TYR A 84 -22.58 -10.69 10.49
CA TYR A 84 -21.17 -11.08 10.58
C TYR A 84 -20.87 -12.28 9.68
N PRO A 85 -19.67 -12.33 9.06
CA PRO A 85 -19.19 -13.54 8.43
C PRO A 85 -19.26 -14.69 9.43
N ILE A 86 -19.75 -15.82 8.96
CA ILE A 86 -20.03 -16.93 9.85
C ILE A 86 -18.78 -17.49 10.53
N THR A 87 -17.65 -17.44 9.83
CA THR A 87 -16.33 -17.79 10.36
C THR A 87 -15.95 -16.93 11.56
N THR A 88 -16.32 -15.64 11.57
CA THR A 88 -16.10 -14.74 12.72
C THR A 88 -16.95 -15.16 13.91
N VAL A 89 -18.22 -15.52 13.69
CA VAL A 89 -19.09 -16.02 14.78
C VAL A 89 -18.55 -17.33 15.35
N LEU A 90 -18.15 -18.27 14.50
CA LEU A 90 -17.53 -19.53 14.93
C LEU A 90 -16.22 -19.28 15.71
N GLN A 91 -15.41 -18.31 15.27
CA GLN A 91 -14.20 -17.91 15.97
C GLN A 91 -14.50 -17.36 17.37
N MET A 92 -15.54 -16.53 17.51
CA MET A 92 -15.99 -16.03 18.82
C MET A 92 -16.45 -17.19 19.71
N VAL A 93 -17.28 -18.10 19.21
CA VAL A 93 -17.73 -19.30 19.94
C VAL A 93 -16.53 -20.13 20.40
N GLY A 94 -15.54 -20.33 19.53
CA GLY A 94 -14.32 -21.09 19.82
C GLY A 94 -13.43 -20.50 20.93
N ARG A 95 -13.65 -19.25 21.35
CA ARG A 95 -12.97 -18.68 22.53
C ARG A 95 -13.49 -19.27 23.84
N ALA A 96 -14.69 -19.86 23.85
CA ALA A 96 -15.20 -20.63 24.97
C ALA A 96 -14.55 -22.03 25.00
N CYS A 97 -13.28 -22.12 25.39
CA CYS A 97 -12.52 -23.37 25.34
C CYS A 97 -11.31 -23.37 26.28
N ARG A 98 -11.41 -24.00 27.46
CA ARG A 98 -10.30 -24.18 28.41
C ARG A 98 -10.14 -25.65 28.81
N PRO A 99 -9.60 -26.50 27.91
CA PRO A 99 -9.68 -27.95 28.05
C PRO A 99 -8.89 -28.52 29.24
N LEU A 100 -7.94 -27.75 29.80
CA LEU A 100 -7.14 -28.16 30.96
C LEU A 100 -7.76 -27.72 32.30
N GLU A 101 -8.76 -26.84 32.27
CA GLU A 101 -9.33 -26.20 33.46
C GLU A 101 -10.79 -26.58 33.69
N ASP A 102 -11.60 -26.59 32.62
CA ASP A 102 -13.05 -26.75 32.70
C ASP A 102 -13.51 -28.09 32.11
N GLU A 103 -14.51 -28.72 32.73
CA GLU A 103 -15.17 -29.92 32.19
C GLU A 103 -16.07 -29.64 30.99
N HIS A 104 -16.60 -28.40 30.90
CA HIS A 104 -17.45 -27.94 29.81
C HIS A 104 -17.25 -26.43 29.59
N ALA A 105 -17.66 -25.95 28.42
CA ALA A 105 -17.64 -24.52 28.09
C ALA A 105 -19.04 -24.06 27.65
N VAL A 106 -19.30 -22.76 27.75
CA VAL A 106 -20.62 -22.19 27.46
C VAL A 106 -20.51 -21.08 26.43
N ALA A 107 -21.32 -21.15 25.37
CA ALA A 107 -21.49 -20.07 24.42
C ALA A 107 -22.96 -19.65 24.34
N VAL A 108 -23.23 -18.35 24.52
CA VAL A 108 -24.56 -17.76 24.40
C VAL A 108 -24.56 -16.83 23.18
N LEU A 109 -25.29 -17.21 22.14
CA LEU A 109 -25.46 -16.40 20.93
C LEU A 109 -26.81 -15.68 20.96
N MET A 110 -26.77 -14.36 21.13
CA MET A 110 -27.95 -13.50 21.06
C MET A 110 -28.10 -13.01 19.62
N CYS A 111 -29.20 -13.35 18.96
CA CYS A 111 -29.49 -12.92 17.58
C CYS A 111 -30.97 -12.60 17.41
N VAL A 112 -31.31 -11.94 16.30
CA VAL A 112 -32.69 -11.72 15.88
C VAL A 112 -33.44 -13.03 15.68
N ALA A 113 -34.72 -13.08 16.05
CA ALA A 113 -35.49 -14.32 16.14
C ALA A 113 -35.52 -15.14 14.83
N HIS A 114 -35.56 -14.48 13.67
CA HIS A 114 -35.59 -15.14 12.36
C HIS A 114 -34.26 -15.81 11.96
N HIS A 115 -33.13 -15.45 12.60
CA HIS A 115 -31.82 -16.09 12.38
C HIS A 115 -31.55 -17.26 13.34
N LYS A 116 -32.39 -17.47 14.35
CA LYS A 116 -32.21 -18.55 15.34
C LYS A 116 -32.07 -19.92 14.66
N THR A 117 -32.95 -20.24 13.71
CA THR A 117 -32.92 -21.53 13.01
C THR A 117 -31.66 -21.70 12.17
N PHE A 118 -31.20 -20.63 11.50
CA PHE A 118 -29.95 -20.63 10.74
C PHE A 118 -28.75 -20.98 11.62
N PHE A 119 -28.55 -20.25 12.73
CA PHE A 119 -27.44 -20.51 13.65
C PHE A 119 -27.57 -21.86 14.36
N THR A 120 -28.79 -22.29 14.72
CA THR A 120 -29.00 -23.59 15.37
C THR A 120 -28.56 -24.72 14.44
N LYS A 121 -28.93 -24.69 13.16
CA LYS A 121 -28.51 -25.71 12.21
C LYS A 121 -26.99 -25.70 12.04
N LEU A 122 -26.43 -24.53 11.84
CA LEU A 122 -25.03 -24.39 11.49
C LEU A 122 -24.04 -24.63 12.65
N LEU A 123 -24.43 -24.35 13.89
CA LEU A 123 -23.60 -24.66 15.06
C LEU A 123 -23.60 -26.15 15.41
N ASN A 124 -24.61 -26.91 14.95
CA ASN A 124 -24.73 -28.35 15.21
C ASN A 124 -24.26 -29.21 14.02
N ASP A 125 -24.37 -28.70 12.79
CA ASP A 125 -23.96 -29.39 11.57
C ASP A 125 -22.58 -28.89 11.08
N CYS A 126 -21.90 -29.67 10.24
CA CYS A 126 -20.68 -29.22 9.57
C CYS A 126 -20.96 -28.09 8.57
N LEU A 127 -20.08 -27.09 8.53
CA LEU A 127 -20.18 -25.95 7.61
C LEU A 127 -19.94 -26.39 6.15
N PRO A 128 -20.89 -26.19 5.21
CA PRO A 128 -20.60 -26.38 3.79
C PRO A 128 -19.65 -25.28 3.31
N LEU A 129 -18.58 -25.67 2.61
CA LEU A 129 -17.61 -24.75 2.03
C LEU A 129 -17.73 -24.75 0.50
N GLU A 130 -17.82 -23.55 -0.07
CA GLU A 130 -17.90 -23.31 -1.51
C GLU A 130 -16.77 -22.35 -1.93
N SER A 131 -16.22 -22.59 -3.13
CA SER A 131 -15.30 -21.65 -3.77
C SER A 131 -16.00 -20.37 -4.23
N HIS A 132 -15.28 -19.25 -4.25
CA HIS A 132 -15.66 -17.97 -4.88
C HIS A 132 -14.59 -17.48 -5.86
N LEU A 133 -13.71 -18.39 -6.31
CA LEU A 133 -12.61 -18.08 -7.22
C LEU A 133 -13.10 -17.57 -8.58
N ASP A 134 -14.27 -18.03 -9.02
CA ASP A 134 -14.97 -17.60 -10.22
C ASP A 134 -15.26 -16.08 -10.25
N HIS A 135 -15.39 -15.44 -9.09
CA HIS A 135 -15.59 -13.99 -8.99
C HIS A 135 -14.29 -13.18 -8.85
N ARG A 136 -13.14 -13.85 -8.70
CA ARG A 136 -11.83 -13.22 -8.41
C ARG A 136 -10.71 -13.76 -9.30
N LEU A 137 -11.06 -14.25 -10.50
CA LEU A 137 -10.17 -15.03 -11.33
C LEU A 137 -9.12 -14.19 -12.07
N HIS A 138 -9.47 -12.96 -12.47
CA HIS A 138 -8.65 -12.08 -13.32
C HIS A 138 -7.23 -11.87 -12.79
N ASP A 139 -7.07 -11.52 -11.52
CA ASP A 139 -5.75 -11.23 -10.94
C ASP A 139 -4.84 -12.47 -10.94
N HIS A 140 -5.42 -13.66 -10.68
CA HIS A 140 -4.69 -14.93 -10.70
C HIS A 140 -4.30 -15.32 -12.13
N MET A 141 -5.23 -15.24 -13.08
CA MET A 141 -4.95 -15.54 -14.49
C MET A 141 -3.87 -14.61 -15.04
N ASN A 142 -3.97 -13.30 -14.78
CA ASN A 142 -2.93 -12.36 -15.17
C ASN A 142 -1.56 -12.71 -14.58
N ALA A 143 -1.51 -13.05 -13.28
CA ALA A 143 -0.26 -13.42 -12.62
C ALA A 143 0.35 -14.69 -13.24
N GLU A 144 -0.45 -15.71 -13.53
CA GLU A 144 0.01 -16.98 -14.12
C GLU A 144 0.41 -16.86 -15.60
N ILE A 145 -0.16 -15.90 -16.33
CA ILE A 145 0.30 -15.55 -17.69
C ILE A 145 1.66 -14.84 -17.62
N VAL A 146 1.85 -13.93 -16.65
CA VAL A 146 3.14 -13.25 -16.43
C VAL A 146 4.25 -14.22 -16.04
N THR A 147 3.95 -15.25 -15.25
CA THR A 147 4.91 -16.31 -14.88
C THR A 147 5.09 -17.37 -15.97
N LYS A 148 4.31 -17.30 -17.06
CA LYS A 148 4.25 -18.28 -18.15
C LYS A 148 3.82 -19.68 -17.71
N THR A 149 3.04 -19.77 -16.63
CA THR A 149 2.33 -21.01 -16.28
C THR A 149 1.15 -21.24 -17.24
N ILE A 150 0.54 -20.15 -17.73
CA ILE A 150 -0.53 -20.16 -18.73
C ILE A 150 0.00 -19.46 -19.98
N GLU A 151 0.22 -20.21 -21.06
CA GLU A 151 0.71 -19.66 -22.33
C GLU A 151 -0.41 -19.60 -23.40
N ASN A 152 -1.52 -20.31 -23.19
CA ASN A 152 -2.68 -20.33 -24.09
C ASN A 152 -3.99 -20.62 -23.34
N LYS A 153 -5.14 -20.49 -24.03
CA LYS A 153 -6.48 -20.73 -23.45
C LYS A 153 -6.66 -22.16 -22.90
N GLN A 154 -5.99 -23.18 -23.46
CA GLN A 154 -6.10 -24.56 -22.96
C GLN A 154 -5.38 -24.71 -21.63
N ASP A 155 -4.20 -24.12 -21.47
CA ASP A 155 -3.48 -24.09 -20.19
C ASP A 155 -4.32 -23.43 -19.10
N ALA A 156 -5.10 -22.39 -19.43
CA ALA A 156 -5.99 -21.73 -18.49
C ALA A 156 -7.14 -22.64 -18.02
N VAL A 157 -7.72 -23.43 -18.94
CA VAL A 157 -8.73 -24.45 -18.57
C VAL A 157 -8.08 -25.51 -17.68
N ASP A 158 -6.89 -25.99 -18.06
CA ASP A 158 -6.15 -27.00 -17.30
C ASP A 158 -5.81 -26.48 -15.90
N TYR A 159 -5.36 -25.23 -15.76
CA TYR A 159 -5.12 -24.55 -14.49
C TYR A 159 -6.35 -24.58 -13.57
N LEU A 160 -7.53 -24.28 -14.10
CA LEU A 160 -8.77 -24.32 -13.32
C LEU A 160 -9.08 -25.72 -12.77
N THR A 161 -8.66 -26.80 -13.45
CA THR A 161 -8.91 -28.18 -12.96
C THR A 161 -8.18 -28.50 -11.65
N TRP A 162 -7.13 -27.75 -11.29
CA TRP A 162 -6.38 -27.90 -10.04
C TRP A 162 -7.07 -27.24 -8.84
N THR A 163 -8.14 -26.49 -9.06
CA THR A 163 -8.73 -25.63 -8.04
C THR A 163 -9.81 -26.33 -7.22
N PHE A 164 -10.09 -25.81 -6.02
CA PHE A 164 -11.25 -26.22 -5.24
C PHE A 164 -12.58 -25.88 -5.96
N LEU A 165 -12.61 -24.81 -6.77
CA LEU A 165 -13.75 -24.46 -7.62
C LEU A 165 -14.14 -25.66 -8.49
N TYR A 166 -13.20 -26.22 -9.25
CA TYR A 166 -13.48 -27.35 -10.14
C TYR A 166 -14.04 -28.57 -9.39
N ARG A 167 -13.53 -28.85 -8.19
CA ARG A 167 -14.06 -29.93 -7.33
C ARG A 167 -15.51 -29.67 -6.91
N ARG A 168 -15.89 -28.41 -6.67
CA ARG A 168 -17.24 -28.02 -6.22
C ARG A 168 -18.26 -27.90 -7.35
N LEU A 169 -17.86 -27.63 -8.58
CA LEU A 169 -18.76 -27.54 -9.75
C LEU A 169 -19.68 -28.76 -9.90
N THR A 170 -19.15 -29.96 -9.66
CA THR A 170 -19.93 -31.22 -9.76
C THR A 170 -20.81 -31.51 -8.54
N GLN A 171 -20.47 -30.92 -7.40
CA GLN A 171 -21.12 -31.20 -6.12
C GLN A 171 -22.29 -30.26 -5.84
N ASN A 172 -22.20 -29.00 -6.31
CA ASN A 172 -23.25 -28.01 -6.15
C ASN A 172 -23.32 -27.11 -7.40
N PRO A 173 -23.69 -27.65 -8.57
CA PRO A 173 -23.65 -26.94 -9.85
C PRO A 173 -24.48 -25.65 -9.85
N ASN A 174 -25.67 -25.67 -9.23
CA ASN A 174 -26.57 -24.51 -9.18
C ASN A 174 -25.96 -23.31 -8.45
N TYR A 175 -25.06 -23.53 -7.49
CA TYR A 175 -24.36 -22.45 -6.79
C TYR A 175 -23.49 -21.62 -7.75
N TYR A 176 -22.90 -22.30 -8.73
CA TYR A 176 -22.02 -21.74 -9.75
C TYR A 176 -22.76 -21.43 -11.05
N ASN A 177 -24.10 -21.42 -11.03
CA ASN A 177 -24.96 -21.24 -12.21
C ASN A 177 -24.78 -22.30 -13.32
N LEU A 178 -24.33 -23.51 -12.99
CA LEU A 178 -24.29 -24.64 -13.93
C LEU A 178 -25.65 -25.35 -14.00
N GLN A 179 -26.10 -25.66 -15.21
CA GLN A 179 -27.36 -26.37 -15.46
C GLN A 179 -27.22 -27.90 -15.39
N GLY A 180 -25.99 -28.42 -15.34
CA GLY A 180 -25.72 -29.85 -15.33
C GLY A 180 -24.27 -30.16 -14.96
N VAL A 181 -23.99 -31.45 -14.75
CA VAL A 181 -22.69 -31.97 -14.28
C VAL A 181 -22.03 -32.93 -15.26
N THR A 182 -22.53 -33.02 -16.49
CA THR A 182 -21.87 -33.84 -17.52
C THR A 182 -20.56 -33.20 -17.92
N HIS A 183 -19.64 -34.00 -18.48
CA HIS A 183 -18.34 -33.49 -18.95
C HIS A 183 -18.49 -32.31 -19.92
N ARG A 184 -19.53 -32.33 -20.76
CA ARG A 184 -19.85 -31.21 -21.66
C ARG A 184 -20.24 -29.94 -20.90
N HIS A 185 -21.17 -30.02 -19.93
CA HIS A 185 -21.56 -28.84 -19.15
C HIS A 185 -20.37 -28.22 -18.40
N LEU A 186 -19.50 -29.05 -17.82
CA LEU A 186 -18.31 -28.58 -17.12
C LEU A 186 -17.31 -27.92 -18.07
N SER A 187 -17.04 -28.57 -19.20
CA SER A 187 -16.12 -28.03 -20.22
C SER A 187 -16.64 -26.70 -20.76
N ASP A 188 -17.90 -26.63 -21.16
CA ASP A 188 -18.53 -25.43 -21.71
C ASP A 188 -18.46 -24.27 -20.68
N HIS A 189 -18.74 -24.54 -19.40
CA HIS A 189 -18.66 -23.54 -18.34
C HIS A 189 -17.23 -23.04 -18.07
N LEU A 190 -16.25 -23.95 -17.99
CA LEU A 190 -14.85 -23.55 -17.79
C LEU A 190 -14.33 -22.75 -18.98
N SER A 191 -14.68 -23.15 -20.20
CA SER A 191 -14.32 -22.42 -21.41
C SER A 191 -14.94 -21.03 -21.43
N GLU A 192 -16.22 -20.87 -21.08
CA GLU A 192 -16.88 -19.55 -20.95
C GLU A 192 -16.20 -18.68 -19.88
N LEU A 193 -15.86 -19.27 -18.73
CA LEU A 193 -15.20 -18.57 -17.63
C LEU A 193 -13.80 -18.07 -18.04
N VAL A 194 -13.00 -18.92 -18.70
CA VAL A 194 -11.69 -18.56 -19.25
C VAL A 194 -11.84 -17.47 -20.31
N GLU A 195 -12.74 -17.65 -21.26
CA GLU A 195 -12.95 -16.71 -22.36
C GLU A 195 -13.32 -15.32 -21.85
N THR A 196 -14.28 -15.24 -20.92
CA THR A 196 -14.70 -13.98 -20.31
C THR A 196 -13.56 -13.31 -19.57
N THR A 197 -12.82 -14.08 -18.75
CA THR A 197 -11.73 -13.54 -17.93
C THR A 197 -10.58 -13.02 -18.79
N LEU A 198 -10.15 -13.77 -19.81
CA LEU A 198 -9.07 -13.37 -20.71
C LEU A 198 -9.48 -12.18 -21.58
N THR A 199 -10.72 -12.15 -22.06
CA THR A 199 -11.26 -11.02 -22.82
C THR A 199 -11.25 -9.72 -21.99
N ASP A 200 -11.67 -9.79 -20.72
CA ASP A 200 -11.63 -8.63 -19.82
C ASP A 200 -10.19 -8.14 -19.56
N LEU A 201 -9.26 -9.07 -19.38
CA LEU A 201 -7.82 -8.76 -19.19
C LEU A 201 -7.20 -8.16 -20.46
N GLU A 202 -7.59 -8.64 -21.64
CA GLU A 202 -7.16 -8.08 -22.93
C GLU A 202 -7.72 -6.66 -23.13
N GLN A 203 -9.01 -6.43 -22.84
CA GLN A 203 -9.63 -5.11 -22.88
C GLN A 203 -8.91 -4.11 -21.95
N SER A 204 -8.50 -4.60 -20.78
CA SER A 204 -7.69 -3.85 -19.80
C SER A 204 -6.22 -3.68 -20.21
N LYS A 205 -5.82 -4.20 -21.37
CA LYS A 205 -4.45 -4.21 -21.90
C LYS A 205 -3.42 -4.83 -20.95
N CYS A 206 -3.86 -5.77 -20.12
CA CYS A 206 -2.99 -6.54 -19.23
C CYS A 206 -2.32 -7.70 -19.97
N ILE A 207 -3.02 -8.28 -20.95
CA ILE A 207 -2.53 -9.36 -21.81
C ILE A 207 -2.85 -9.05 -23.28
N ALA A 208 -2.22 -9.76 -24.20
CA ALA A 208 -2.59 -9.83 -25.61
C ALA A 208 -2.98 -11.27 -25.96
N ILE A 209 -4.03 -11.44 -26.78
CA ILE A 209 -4.43 -12.75 -27.31
C ILE A 209 -4.02 -12.82 -28.79
N GLU A 210 -3.15 -13.77 -29.12
CA GLU A 210 -2.67 -14.02 -30.48
C GLU A 210 -3.37 -15.26 -31.07
N ASP A 211 -3.73 -15.18 -32.35
CA ASP A 211 -4.42 -16.27 -33.09
C ASP A 211 -5.66 -16.85 -32.38
N ASP A 212 -6.34 -16.03 -31.56
CA ASP A 212 -7.50 -16.39 -30.71
C ASP A 212 -7.23 -17.53 -29.71
N MET A 213 -5.96 -17.82 -29.41
CA MET A 213 -5.57 -18.97 -28.61
C MET A 213 -4.41 -18.68 -27.65
N ASP A 214 -3.31 -18.14 -28.15
CA ASP A 214 -2.09 -17.92 -27.36
C ASP A 214 -2.19 -16.61 -26.60
N VAL A 215 -1.65 -16.56 -25.38
CA VAL A 215 -1.70 -15.38 -24.51
C VAL A 215 -0.31 -14.91 -24.15
N GLN A 216 -0.08 -13.59 -24.19
CA GLN A 216 1.17 -12.97 -23.80
C GLN A 216 0.94 -11.86 -22.79
N PRO A 217 1.80 -11.75 -21.75
CA PRO A 217 1.68 -10.66 -20.79
C PRO A 217 2.08 -9.33 -21.44
N LEU A 218 1.27 -8.30 -21.21
CA LEU A 218 1.60 -6.92 -21.56
C LEU A 218 2.14 -6.17 -20.34
N ASN A 219 2.64 -4.97 -20.59
CA ASN A 219 3.31 -4.18 -19.56
C ASN A 219 2.41 -3.86 -18.34
N LEU A 220 1.12 -3.56 -18.55
CA LEU A 220 0.19 -3.35 -17.44
C LEU A 220 -0.02 -4.62 -16.61
N GLY A 221 -0.13 -5.78 -17.26
CA GLY A 221 -0.27 -7.06 -16.57
C GLY A 221 0.96 -7.42 -15.75
N MET A 222 2.16 -7.15 -16.30
CA MET A 222 3.42 -7.31 -15.59
C MET A 222 3.49 -6.41 -14.33
N ILE A 223 3.09 -5.13 -14.44
CA ILE A 223 3.06 -4.19 -13.31
C ILE A 223 2.05 -4.66 -12.25
N ALA A 224 0.84 -5.06 -12.66
CA ALA A 224 -0.20 -5.56 -11.76
C ALA A 224 0.27 -6.78 -10.95
N SER A 225 0.86 -7.76 -11.65
CA SER A 225 1.40 -8.97 -11.04
C SER A 225 2.57 -8.67 -10.09
N TYR A 226 3.53 -7.85 -10.53
CA TYR A 226 4.73 -7.52 -9.76
C TYR A 226 4.43 -6.85 -8.42
N TYR A 227 3.49 -5.89 -8.39
CA TYR A 227 3.14 -5.16 -7.17
C TYR A 227 1.96 -5.76 -6.39
N TYR A 228 1.38 -6.85 -6.89
CA TYR A 228 0.20 -7.49 -6.32
C TYR A 228 -0.95 -6.47 -6.17
N ILE A 229 -1.34 -5.90 -7.30
CA ILE A 229 -2.39 -4.88 -7.46
C ILE A 229 -3.49 -5.45 -8.34
N ASN A 230 -4.74 -5.12 -8.01
CA ASN A 230 -5.89 -5.56 -8.77
C ASN A 230 -5.84 -4.99 -10.21
N TYR A 231 -6.17 -5.82 -11.22
CA TYR A 231 -6.09 -5.41 -12.62
C TYR A 231 -6.94 -4.16 -12.92
N THR A 232 -8.10 -4.01 -12.29
CA THR A 232 -8.97 -2.82 -12.45
C THR A 232 -8.33 -1.54 -11.92
N THR A 233 -7.48 -1.63 -10.89
CA THR A 233 -6.71 -0.48 -10.40
C THR A 233 -5.67 -0.05 -11.43
N ILE A 234 -4.99 -0.99 -12.08
CA ILE A 234 -4.00 -0.67 -13.12
C ILE A 234 -4.68 -0.15 -14.39
N GLU A 235 -5.84 -0.69 -14.76
CA GLU A 235 -6.68 -0.14 -15.82
C GLU A 235 -7.05 1.32 -15.53
N LEU A 236 -7.55 1.59 -14.31
CA LEU A 236 -7.85 2.95 -13.84
C LEU A 236 -6.63 3.87 -13.95
N PHE A 237 -5.45 3.40 -13.56
CA PHE A 237 -4.21 4.18 -13.65
C PHE A 237 -3.87 4.50 -15.10
N SER A 238 -3.95 3.51 -16.00
CA SER A 238 -3.68 3.69 -17.43
C SER A 238 -4.62 4.70 -18.08
N LEU A 239 -5.90 4.72 -17.68
CA LEU A 239 -6.91 5.64 -18.22
C LEU A 239 -6.86 7.05 -17.60
N SER A 240 -6.44 7.16 -16.33
CA SER A 240 -6.52 8.42 -15.57
C SER A 240 -5.22 9.22 -15.57
N LEU A 241 -4.07 8.54 -15.64
CA LEU A 241 -2.77 9.21 -15.65
C LEU A 241 -2.53 9.87 -17.02
N THR A 242 -2.07 11.11 -16.99
CA THR A 242 -1.70 11.91 -18.16
C THR A 242 -0.32 12.55 -17.99
N ASN A 243 0.27 13.04 -19.09
CA ASN A 243 1.56 13.75 -19.08
C ASN A 243 1.58 15.06 -18.25
N LYS A 244 0.42 15.54 -17.79
CA LYS A 244 0.27 16.75 -16.96
C LYS A 244 -0.12 16.45 -15.51
N THR A 245 -0.22 15.18 -15.14
CA THR A 245 -0.63 14.76 -13.79
C THR A 245 0.42 15.22 -12.78
N LYS A 246 -0.05 15.76 -11.66
CA LYS A 246 0.76 16.25 -10.54
C LYS A 246 0.32 15.56 -9.25
N ILE A 247 1.03 15.83 -8.14
CA ILE A 247 0.72 15.32 -6.79
C ILE A 247 -0.77 15.31 -6.45
N ARG A 248 -1.49 16.40 -6.73
CA ARG A 248 -2.95 16.46 -6.47
C ARG A 248 -3.72 15.37 -7.22
N GLY A 249 -3.47 15.24 -8.52
CA GLY A 249 -4.13 14.23 -9.36
C GLY A 249 -3.69 12.82 -8.97
N LEU A 250 -2.41 12.63 -8.62
CA LEU A 250 -1.91 11.34 -8.13
C LEU A 250 -2.63 10.90 -6.85
N LEU A 251 -2.83 11.80 -5.89
CA LEU A 251 -3.59 11.51 -4.67
C LEU A 251 -5.04 11.08 -4.98
N GLU A 252 -5.71 11.78 -5.88
CA GLU A 252 -7.09 11.44 -6.29
C GLU A 252 -7.15 10.07 -7.00
N ILE A 253 -6.21 9.79 -7.91
CA ILE A 253 -6.13 8.52 -8.66
C ILE A 253 -5.80 7.34 -7.74
N ILE A 254 -4.77 7.46 -6.89
CA ILE A 254 -4.36 6.39 -5.97
C ILE A 254 -5.46 6.07 -4.96
N SER A 255 -6.16 7.09 -4.46
CA SER A 255 -7.26 6.89 -3.50
C SER A 255 -8.47 6.16 -4.12
N SER A 256 -8.59 6.22 -5.44
CA SER A 256 -9.65 5.56 -6.22
C SER A 256 -9.34 4.09 -6.54
N ALA A 257 -8.18 3.58 -6.10
CA ALA A 257 -7.77 2.20 -6.29
C ALA A 257 -8.75 1.18 -5.62
N ALA A 258 -8.98 0.05 -6.28
CA ALA A 258 -9.88 -1.02 -5.81
C ALA A 258 -9.45 -1.58 -4.44
N GLU A 259 -8.16 -1.50 -4.10
CA GLU A 259 -7.58 -1.89 -2.81
C GLU A 259 -8.18 -1.13 -1.63
N TYR A 260 -8.73 0.06 -1.87
CA TYR A 260 -9.37 0.89 -0.85
C TYR A 260 -10.89 0.74 -0.81
N SER A 261 -11.48 -0.03 -1.74
CA SER A 261 -12.92 -0.30 -1.76
C SER A 261 -13.39 -1.01 -0.48
N GLU A 262 -12.52 -1.77 0.18
CA GLU A 262 -12.82 -2.52 1.40
C GLU A 262 -12.82 -1.67 2.67
N LEU A 263 -12.28 -0.43 2.63
CA LEU A 263 -12.19 0.42 3.80
C LEU A 263 -13.57 0.60 4.47
N CYS A 264 -13.66 0.31 5.76
CA CYS A 264 -14.94 0.31 6.45
C CYS A 264 -15.51 1.74 6.56
N ILE A 265 -16.83 1.88 6.52
CA ILE A 265 -17.52 3.14 6.83
C ILE A 265 -18.40 2.88 8.05
N ARG A 266 -18.04 3.50 9.18
CA ARG A 266 -18.73 3.32 10.47
C ARG A 266 -19.97 4.20 10.56
N HIS A 267 -20.83 3.90 11.52
CA HIS A 267 -22.06 4.64 11.75
C HIS A 267 -21.77 6.13 12.06
N ARG A 268 -22.43 7.04 11.33
CA ARG A 268 -22.24 8.51 11.41
C ARG A 268 -20.83 9.02 11.07
N GLU A 269 -19.95 8.17 10.55
CA GLU A 269 -18.58 8.55 10.20
C GLU A 269 -18.53 9.55 9.04
N GLU A 270 -19.53 9.55 8.16
CA GLU A 270 -19.68 10.50 7.05
C GLU A 270 -19.51 11.97 7.46
N ASN A 271 -20.01 12.36 8.64
CA ASN A 271 -19.95 13.73 9.13
C ASN A 271 -18.53 14.07 9.61
N ILE A 272 -17.82 13.08 10.17
CA ILE A 272 -16.43 13.22 10.60
C ILE A 272 -15.53 13.35 9.38
N ILE A 273 -15.71 12.50 8.36
CA ILE A 273 -14.95 12.58 7.11
C ILE A 273 -15.22 13.91 6.40
N LYS A 274 -16.48 14.36 6.36
CA LYS A 274 -16.83 15.68 5.80
C LYS A 274 -16.15 16.84 6.53
N ALA A 275 -16.10 16.79 7.86
CA ALA A 275 -15.43 17.82 8.66
C ALA A 275 -13.90 17.80 8.45
N LEU A 276 -13.30 16.61 8.32
CA LEU A 276 -11.87 16.46 7.99
C LEU A 276 -11.56 16.94 6.57
N ALA A 277 -12.40 16.60 5.60
CA ALA A 277 -12.26 17.04 4.20
C ALA A 277 -12.26 18.57 4.03
N ALA A 278 -12.88 19.30 4.97
CA ALA A 278 -12.85 20.77 4.97
C ALA A 278 -11.48 21.34 5.40
N LYS A 279 -10.65 20.55 6.09
CA LYS A 279 -9.36 20.97 6.66
C LYS A 279 -8.15 20.52 5.82
N VAL A 280 -8.31 19.50 4.97
CA VAL A 280 -7.22 19.01 4.12
C VAL A 280 -6.90 19.97 2.96
N PRO A 281 -5.64 20.02 2.47
CA PRO A 281 -5.25 20.97 1.42
C PRO A 281 -5.99 20.81 0.08
N HIS A 282 -6.30 19.58 -0.31
CA HIS A 282 -6.98 19.27 -1.57
C HIS A 282 -8.34 18.63 -1.30
N LYS A 283 -9.40 19.44 -1.44
CA LYS A 283 -10.77 18.98 -1.23
C LYS A 283 -11.13 17.88 -2.24
N PRO A 284 -11.83 16.81 -1.81
CA PRO A 284 -12.30 15.79 -2.73
C PRO A 284 -13.27 16.39 -3.76
N SER A 285 -13.23 15.86 -4.97
CA SER A 285 -14.16 16.18 -6.06
C SER A 285 -14.98 14.96 -6.46
N ALA A 286 -16.23 15.19 -6.86
CA ALA A 286 -17.05 14.12 -7.42
C ALA A 286 -16.64 13.82 -8.88
N PRO A 287 -16.62 12.56 -9.32
CA PRO A 287 -16.21 12.15 -10.68
C PRO A 287 -16.99 12.82 -11.82
N SER A 288 -18.21 13.32 -11.56
CA SER A 288 -19.09 13.91 -12.59
C SER A 288 -19.67 15.27 -12.19
N GLY A 289 -18.99 16.03 -11.33
CA GLY A 289 -19.45 17.36 -10.89
C GLY A 289 -20.66 17.36 -9.94
N GLY A 290 -21.07 16.18 -9.47
CA GLY A 290 -22.12 16.02 -8.46
C GLY A 290 -21.65 16.34 -7.03
N SER A 291 -22.48 15.99 -6.04
CA SER A 291 -22.10 16.10 -4.63
C SER A 291 -21.12 14.99 -4.23
N VAL A 292 -20.10 15.35 -3.45
CA VAL A 292 -19.17 14.38 -2.86
C VAL A 292 -19.92 13.50 -1.87
N LYS A 293 -19.81 12.18 -2.04
CA LYS A 293 -20.37 11.18 -1.14
C LYS A 293 -19.35 10.83 -0.07
N TYR A 294 -19.60 11.23 1.17
CA TYR A 294 -18.66 11.01 2.28
C TYR A 294 -18.80 9.63 2.95
N ASN A 295 -19.73 8.81 2.46
CA ASN A 295 -19.85 7.39 2.75
C ASN A 295 -19.11 6.51 1.71
N ASP A 296 -18.34 7.14 0.80
CA ASP A 296 -17.50 6.45 -0.18
C ASP A 296 -16.11 6.12 0.43
N PRO A 297 -15.70 4.84 0.44
CA PRO A 297 -14.37 4.40 0.89
C PRO A 297 -13.20 5.14 0.23
N HIS A 298 -13.31 5.47 -1.06
CA HIS A 298 -12.26 6.14 -1.82
C HIS A 298 -12.10 7.60 -1.38
N VAL A 299 -13.21 8.29 -1.11
CA VAL A 299 -13.20 9.64 -0.52
C VAL A 299 -12.58 9.61 0.88
N LYS A 300 -12.91 8.60 1.68
CA LYS A 300 -12.29 8.40 3.00
C LYS A 300 -10.78 8.20 2.88
N ALA A 301 -10.31 7.31 2.00
CA ALA A 301 -8.88 7.08 1.75
C ALA A 301 -8.16 8.37 1.33
N HIS A 302 -8.76 9.15 0.42
CA HIS A 302 -8.22 10.44 -0.05
C HIS A 302 -8.04 11.46 1.08
N VAL A 303 -9.03 11.55 1.98
CA VAL A 303 -8.98 12.46 3.13
C VAL A 303 -7.94 11.97 4.15
N LEU A 304 -7.88 10.66 4.43
CA LEU A 304 -6.94 10.08 5.39
C LEU A 304 -5.48 10.19 4.92
N LEU A 305 -5.19 9.97 3.63
CA LEU A 305 -3.85 10.19 3.07
C LEU A 305 -3.39 11.63 3.29
N GLN A 306 -4.26 12.61 3.02
CA GLN A 306 -3.90 14.02 3.21
C GLN A 306 -3.80 14.42 4.69
N ALA A 307 -4.63 13.84 5.55
CA ALA A 307 -4.54 14.02 7.00
C ALA A 307 -3.18 13.49 7.52
N HIS A 308 -2.71 12.35 7.01
CA HIS A 308 -1.39 11.79 7.28
C HIS A 308 -0.27 12.72 6.82
N LEU A 309 -0.29 13.18 5.55
CA LEU A 309 0.70 14.13 5.02
C LEU A 309 0.74 15.44 5.82
N SER A 310 -0.37 15.81 6.43
CA SER A 310 -0.48 17.02 7.27
C SER A 310 -0.14 16.77 8.74
N ARG A 311 0.09 15.51 9.15
CA ARG A 311 0.23 15.04 10.54
C ARG A 311 -0.92 15.49 11.45
N MET A 312 -2.15 15.45 10.93
CA MET A 312 -3.35 15.76 11.71
C MET A 312 -3.57 14.67 12.78
N GLN A 313 -3.94 15.09 13.99
CA GLN A 313 -4.34 14.16 15.04
C GLN A 313 -5.75 13.64 14.76
N LEU A 314 -5.86 12.32 14.63
CA LEU A 314 -7.11 11.62 14.33
C LEU A 314 -7.56 10.77 15.54
N PRO A 315 -8.87 10.50 15.68
CA PRO A 315 -9.36 9.47 16.59
C PRO A 315 -8.71 8.12 16.29
N ALA A 316 -8.55 7.27 17.31
CA ALA A 316 -7.84 5.99 17.19
C ALA A 316 -8.38 5.09 16.08
N GLU A 317 -9.70 5.07 15.86
CA GLU A 317 -10.35 4.31 14.78
C GLU A 317 -9.91 4.78 13.39
N LEU A 318 -9.90 6.10 13.14
CA LEU A 318 -9.44 6.66 11.88
C LEU A 318 -7.92 6.54 11.72
N GLN A 319 -7.16 6.53 12.81
CA GLN A 319 -5.73 6.28 12.77
C GLN A 319 -5.43 4.82 12.36
N ALA A 320 -6.22 3.86 12.84
CA ALA A 320 -6.14 2.47 12.42
C ALA A 320 -6.45 2.32 10.92
N ASP A 321 -7.49 2.99 10.45
CA ASP A 321 -7.83 3.04 9.02
C ASP A 321 -6.72 3.69 8.18
N THR A 322 -6.13 4.80 8.66
CA THR A 322 -4.97 5.41 7.99
C THR A 322 -3.81 4.42 7.88
N ALA A 323 -3.54 3.63 8.91
CA ALA A 323 -2.49 2.60 8.84
C ALA A 323 -2.78 1.54 7.76
N LEU A 324 -4.04 1.13 7.59
CA LEU A 324 -4.46 0.22 6.51
C LEU A 324 -4.28 0.87 5.13
N VAL A 325 -4.59 2.15 4.99
CA VAL A 325 -4.41 2.90 3.75
C VAL A 325 -2.92 3.00 3.39
N LEU A 326 -2.08 3.37 4.36
CA LEU A 326 -0.63 3.50 4.20
C LEU A 326 0.06 2.18 3.88
N ALA A 327 -0.40 1.07 4.48
CA ALA A 327 0.12 -0.28 4.22
C ALA A 327 0.00 -0.69 2.74
N LYS A 328 -0.94 -0.11 1.98
CA LYS A 328 -1.10 -0.37 0.54
C LYS A 328 -0.56 0.76 -0.35
N ALA A 329 -0.36 1.97 0.20
CA ALA A 329 -0.07 3.18 -0.59
C ALA A 329 1.23 3.09 -1.40
N ILE A 330 2.31 2.58 -0.80
CA ILE A 330 3.63 2.57 -1.45
C ILE A 330 3.63 1.73 -2.73
N ARG A 331 3.05 0.52 -2.72
CA ARG A 331 2.98 -0.31 -3.93
C ARG A 331 2.13 0.33 -5.03
N LEU A 332 1.04 1.01 -4.67
CA LEU A 332 0.20 1.75 -5.62
C LEU A 332 0.98 2.92 -6.24
N ILE A 333 1.75 3.65 -5.42
CA ILE A 333 2.60 4.75 -5.91
C ILE A 333 3.70 4.23 -6.83
N CYS A 334 4.39 3.14 -6.47
CA CYS A 334 5.40 2.52 -7.34
C CYS A 334 4.79 2.02 -8.66
N ALA A 335 3.58 1.46 -8.64
CA ALA A 335 2.88 1.09 -9.87
C ALA A 335 2.51 2.31 -10.72
N CYS A 336 2.09 3.43 -10.10
CA CYS A 336 1.92 4.69 -10.83
C CYS A 336 3.22 5.13 -11.51
N VAL A 337 4.37 5.06 -10.82
CA VAL A 337 5.70 5.37 -11.39
C VAL A 337 5.95 4.53 -12.64
N ASP A 338 5.74 3.22 -12.57
CA ASP A 338 6.03 2.32 -13.68
C ASP A 338 5.05 2.50 -14.87
N VAL A 339 3.78 2.84 -14.61
CA VAL A 339 2.79 3.16 -15.66
C VAL A 339 3.17 4.46 -16.38
N VAL A 340 3.52 5.52 -15.66
CA VAL A 340 3.88 6.81 -16.29
C VAL A 340 5.25 6.76 -16.97
N SER A 341 6.19 5.99 -16.44
CA SER A 341 7.50 5.82 -17.07
C SER A 341 7.40 5.03 -18.37
N SER A 342 6.53 4.00 -18.40
CA SER A 342 6.23 3.24 -19.61
C SER A 342 5.53 4.08 -20.68
N SER A 343 4.80 5.12 -20.26
CA SER A 343 4.21 6.12 -21.16
C SER A 343 5.18 7.24 -21.56
N GLY A 344 6.41 7.22 -21.04
CA GLY A 344 7.47 8.19 -21.35
C GLY A 344 7.28 9.57 -20.73
N TRP A 345 6.51 9.73 -19.64
CA TRP A 345 6.23 11.05 -19.05
C TRP A 345 7.12 11.33 -17.85
N LEU A 346 7.99 12.34 -17.95
CA LEU A 346 8.97 12.65 -16.91
C LEU A 346 8.35 13.29 -15.65
N SER A 347 7.62 14.40 -15.81
CA SER A 347 7.09 15.17 -14.67
C SER A 347 6.13 14.36 -13.78
N PRO A 348 5.18 13.58 -14.31
CA PRO A 348 4.36 12.69 -13.48
C PRO A 348 5.17 11.59 -12.78
N ALA A 349 6.22 11.07 -13.41
CA ALA A 349 7.09 10.05 -12.81
C ALA A 349 7.82 10.59 -11.59
N VAL A 350 8.50 11.74 -11.76
CA VAL A 350 9.20 12.43 -10.66
C VAL A 350 8.22 12.79 -9.53
N ALA A 351 7.04 13.33 -9.87
CA ALA A 351 6.02 13.62 -8.87
C ALA A 351 5.52 12.37 -8.12
N ALA A 352 5.39 11.22 -8.78
CA ALA A 352 5.02 9.97 -8.11
C ALA A 352 6.14 9.46 -7.19
N MET A 353 7.41 9.62 -7.57
CA MET A 353 8.56 9.33 -6.71
C MET A 353 8.57 10.22 -5.46
N GLU A 354 8.39 11.53 -5.63
CA GLU A 354 8.25 12.48 -4.52
C GLU A 354 7.07 12.11 -3.61
N LEU A 355 5.94 11.68 -4.18
CA LEU A 355 4.79 11.24 -3.39
C LEU A 355 5.12 10.03 -2.51
N ALA A 356 5.97 9.10 -2.97
CA ALA A 356 6.43 7.98 -2.15
C ALA A 356 7.21 8.45 -0.91
N GLN A 357 8.09 9.43 -1.09
CA GLN A 357 8.85 10.06 0.00
C GLN A 357 7.90 10.79 0.96
N MET A 358 6.98 11.61 0.42
CA MET A 358 5.98 12.36 1.19
C MET A 358 5.13 11.45 2.09
N VAL A 359 4.63 10.34 1.54
CA VAL A 359 3.83 9.35 2.27
C VAL A 359 4.66 8.65 3.35
N THR A 360 5.92 8.34 3.05
CA THR A 360 6.83 7.70 4.01
C THR A 360 7.13 8.61 5.20
N GLN A 361 7.44 9.88 4.95
CA GLN A 361 7.85 10.83 6.00
C GLN A 361 6.69 11.65 6.58
N ALA A 362 5.47 11.42 6.10
CA ALA A 362 4.26 12.11 6.54
C ALA A 362 4.39 13.64 6.44
N MET A 363 4.73 14.15 5.26
CA MET A 363 4.89 15.59 5.01
C MET A 363 4.58 15.96 3.56
N TRP A 364 4.30 17.24 3.31
CA TRP A 364 4.11 17.76 1.97
C TRP A 364 5.44 18.14 1.32
N ALA A 365 5.53 18.08 -0.02
CA ALA A 365 6.73 18.46 -0.77
C ALA A 365 7.24 19.90 -0.49
N LYS A 366 6.33 20.81 -0.10
CA LYS A 366 6.65 22.20 0.24
C LYS A 366 7.04 22.42 1.70
N ASP A 367 6.95 21.40 2.53
CA ASP A 367 7.35 21.50 3.94
C ASP A 367 8.89 21.45 4.04
N SER A 368 9.45 22.01 5.11
CA SER A 368 10.88 21.92 5.37
C SER A 368 11.32 20.46 5.53
N TYR A 369 12.43 20.08 4.89
CA TYR A 369 13.03 18.75 5.01
C TYR A 369 13.41 18.38 6.45
N LEU A 370 13.66 19.38 7.31
CA LEU A 370 13.92 19.18 8.73
C LEU A 370 12.76 18.57 9.50
N ARG A 371 11.53 18.62 8.96
CA ARG A 371 10.34 18.01 9.58
C ARG A 371 10.43 16.47 9.65
N GLN A 372 11.35 15.85 8.89
CA GLN A 372 11.65 14.42 8.96
C GLN A 372 12.35 14.04 10.28
N LEU A 373 13.11 14.97 10.87
CA LEU A 373 13.86 14.70 12.09
C LEU A 373 12.92 14.47 13.29
N PRO A 374 13.20 13.49 14.16
CA PRO A 374 12.46 13.30 15.39
C PRO A 374 12.45 14.56 16.25
N HIS A 375 11.33 14.83 16.94
CA HIS A 375 11.17 15.95 17.88
C HIS A 375 11.20 17.36 17.23
N PHE A 376 11.23 17.47 15.91
CA PHE A 376 11.16 18.76 15.22
C PHE A 376 9.74 19.32 15.15
N THR A 377 9.47 20.34 15.96
CA THR A 377 8.25 21.13 15.93
C THR A 377 8.32 22.25 14.88
N ALA A 378 7.18 22.85 14.54
CA ALA A 378 7.14 23.98 13.61
C ALA A 378 8.01 25.17 14.10
N ASP A 379 8.01 25.44 15.41
CA ASP A 379 8.82 26.50 16.01
C ASP A 379 10.32 26.21 15.90
N LEU A 380 10.73 24.94 16.05
CA LEU A 380 12.13 24.56 15.91
C LEU A 380 12.60 24.66 14.46
N VAL A 381 11.76 24.23 13.50
CA VAL A 381 12.03 24.40 12.06
C VAL A 381 12.20 25.87 11.70
N GLN A 382 11.31 26.74 12.19
CA GLN A 382 11.40 28.18 11.96
C GLN A 382 12.72 28.76 12.50
N ARG A 383 13.12 28.38 13.71
CA ARG A 383 14.39 28.80 14.32
C ARG A 383 15.62 28.33 13.53
N CYS A 384 15.58 27.12 12.97
CA CYS A 384 16.65 26.62 12.10
C CYS A 384 16.74 27.45 10.81
N SER A 385 15.60 27.72 10.17
CA SER A 385 15.53 28.55 8.95
C SER A 385 16.08 29.96 9.18
N GLU A 386 15.77 30.59 10.32
CA GLU A 386 16.31 31.91 10.69
C GLU A 386 17.84 31.94 10.83
N LYS A 387 18.48 30.79 11.03
CA LYS A 387 19.94 30.63 11.08
C LYS A 387 20.55 30.09 9.77
N GLY A 388 19.75 29.93 8.72
CA GLY A 388 20.20 29.39 7.44
C GLY A 388 20.42 27.87 7.44
N VAL A 389 19.77 27.14 8.35
CA VAL A 389 19.78 25.68 8.39
C VAL A 389 18.45 25.20 7.82
N GLU A 390 18.48 24.64 6.60
CA GLU A 390 17.27 24.27 5.83
C GLU A 390 17.20 22.78 5.51
N THR A 391 18.34 22.08 5.47
CA THR A 391 18.47 20.67 5.09
C THR A 391 18.99 19.80 6.22
N VAL A 392 18.82 18.48 6.10
CA VAL A 392 19.39 17.51 7.06
C VAL A 392 20.93 17.56 7.04
N PHE A 393 21.53 17.79 5.87
CA PHE A 393 22.98 17.97 5.71
C PHE A 393 23.49 19.17 6.50
N ASP A 394 22.78 20.32 6.46
CA ASP A 394 23.15 21.50 7.26
C ASP A 394 23.19 21.18 8.76
N VAL A 395 22.25 20.37 9.26
CA VAL A 395 22.22 19.94 10.68
C VAL A 395 23.40 19.00 11.01
N MET A 396 23.84 18.20 10.06
CA MET A 396 24.99 17.30 10.21
C MET A 396 26.31 18.06 10.27
N GLU A 397 26.43 19.15 9.51
CA GLU A 397 27.62 20.01 9.44
C GLU A 397 27.78 20.94 10.65
N LEU A 398 26.73 21.18 11.43
CA LEU A 398 26.81 21.99 12.64
C LEU A 398 27.73 21.36 13.69
N GLU A 399 28.66 22.18 14.21
CA GLU A 399 29.43 21.82 15.40
C GLU A 399 28.53 21.49 16.60
N ASP A 400 28.94 20.54 17.45
CA ASP A 400 28.17 20.04 18.59
C ASP A 400 27.59 21.16 19.48
N ASN A 401 28.41 22.17 19.80
CA ASN A 401 27.99 23.29 20.63
C ASN A 401 26.95 24.18 19.94
N ALA A 402 27.10 24.41 18.63
CA ALA A 402 26.15 25.19 17.85
C ALA A 402 24.82 24.44 17.69
N ARG A 403 24.90 23.14 17.38
CA ARG A 403 23.76 22.23 17.27
C ARG A 403 22.96 22.14 18.57
N ALA A 404 23.62 21.90 19.70
CA ALA A 404 22.96 21.84 21.01
C ALA A 404 22.26 23.16 21.37
N LYS A 405 22.91 24.31 21.12
CA LYS A 405 22.33 25.64 21.37
C LYS A 405 21.14 25.97 20.46
N LEU A 406 21.17 25.50 19.21
CA LEU A 406 20.11 25.71 18.24
C LEU A 406 18.89 24.85 18.57
N LEU A 407 19.10 23.54 18.70
CA LEU A 407 18.02 22.56 18.85
C LEU A 407 17.40 22.59 20.24
N GLN A 408 18.19 22.82 21.29
CA GLN A 408 17.72 22.88 22.69
C GLN A 408 16.94 21.63 23.13
N LEU A 409 17.26 20.47 22.53
CA LEU A 409 16.67 19.18 22.86
C LEU A 409 17.40 18.53 24.04
N SER A 410 16.71 17.64 24.75
CA SER A 410 17.30 16.80 25.78
C SER A 410 18.35 15.83 25.20
N PRO A 411 19.26 15.26 26.03
CA PRO A 411 20.25 14.30 25.55
C PRO A 411 19.64 13.08 24.84
N THR A 412 18.47 12.61 25.29
CA THR A 412 17.75 11.48 24.68
C THR A 412 17.17 11.85 23.31
N GLU A 413 16.55 13.02 23.19
CA GLU A 413 16.00 13.51 21.92
C GLU A 413 17.12 13.82 20.92
N MET A 414 18.24 14.37 21.39
CA MET A 414 19.43 14.60 20.56
C MET A 414 20.02 13.28 20.03
N ALA A 415 19.99 12.21 20.84
CA ALA A 415 20.43 10.89 20.40
C ALA A 415 19.50 10.32 19.30
N ASP A 416 18.19 10.55 19.39
CA ASP A 416 17.24 10.16 18.33
C ASP A 416 17.51 10.93 17.02
N VAL A 417 17.79 12.23 17.11
CA VAL A 417 18.17 13.08 15.97
C VAL A 417 19.48 12.59 15.35
N ALA A 418 20.51 12.34 16.15
CA ALA A 418 21.79 11.81 15.66
C ALA A 418 21.63 10.44 14.99
N ARG A 419 20.77 9.57 15.54
CA ARG A 419 20.44 8.29 14.93
C ARG A 419 19.75 8.45 13.57
N PHE A 420 18.88 9.44 13.43
CA PHE A 420 18.26 9.76 12.14
C PHE A 420 19.31 10.27 11.15
N CYS A 421 20.14 11.24 11.53
CA CYS A 421 21.19 11.79 10.67
C CYS A 421 22.16 10.70 10.18
N ASN A 422 22.60 9.79 11.05
CA ASN A 422 23.48 8.68 10.68
C ASN A 422 22.83 7.63 9.77
N ARG A 423 21.49 7.63 9.66
CA ARG A 423 20.73 6.75 8.78
C ARG A 423 20.25 7.46 7.51
N TYR A 424 20.27 8.78 7.50
CA TYR A 424 19.87 9.59 6.36
C TYR A 424 20.89 9.37 5.23
N PRO A 425 20.45 9.12 3.99
CA PRO A 425 21.34 8.65 2.94
C PRO A 425 22.30 9.74 2.47
N ASN A 426 23.60 9.48 2.64
CA ASN A 426 24.68 10.21 1.97
C ASN A 426 25.30 9.31 0.88
N VAL A 427 24.99 9.61 -0.38
CA VAL A 427 25.37 8.80 -1.54
C VAL A 427 26.06 9.67 -2.57
N GLU A 428 27.29 9.32 -2.92
CA GLU A 428 28.00 9.91 -4.05
C GLU A 428 27.55 9.24 -5.34
N LEU A 429 27.16 10.06 -6.32
CA LEU A 429 26.82 9.62 -7.67
C LEU A 429 27.88 10.10 -8.65
N THR A 430 28.45 9.16 -9.40
CA THR A 430 29.27 9.45 -10.58
C THR A 430 28.65 8.81 -11.81
N TYR A 431 28.80 9.45 -12.98
CA TYR A 431 28.29 8.90 -14.23
C TYR A 431 29.25 9.12 -15.40
N GLU A 432 29.17 8.23 -16.39
CA GLU A 432 29.95 8.29 -17.63
C GLU A 432 29.03 7.96 -18.82
N VAL A 433 29.10 8.79 -19.87
CA VAL A 433 28.47 8.49 -21.17
C VAL A 433 29.47 7.69 -22.00
N LYS A 434 29.15 6.44 -22.33
CA LYS A 434 30.04 5.60 -23.14
C LYS A 434 30.13 6.13 -24.57
N ASP A 435 31.35 6.11 -25.10
CA ASP A 435 31.66 6.54 -26.47
C ASP A 435 31.12 7.94 -26.81
N GLU A 436 31.18 8.89 -25.86
CA GLU A 436 30.60 10.24 -25.96
C GLU A 436 30.98 10.99 -27.26
N ARG A 437 32.18 10.73 -27.80
CA ARG A 437 32.67 11.37 -29.05
C ARG A 437 32.12 10.74 -30.33
N HIS A 438 31.50 9.56 -30.26
CA HIS A 438 31.06 8.77 -31.42
C HIS A 438 29.57 8.44 -31.37
N LEU A 439 28.76 9.21 -30.64
CA LEU A 439 27.31 9.04 -30.59
C LEU A 439 26.70 9.34 -31.96
N ARG A 440 25.72 8.52 -32.38
CA ARG A 440 25.00 8.69 -33.66
C ARG A 440 23.50 8.60 -33.47
N ALA A 441 22.76 9.39 -34.24
CA ALA A 441 21.29 9.34 -34.22
C ALA A 441 20.79 7.93 -34.55
N GLY A 442 19.78 7.46 -33.81
CA GLY A 442 19.20 6.13 -33.97
C GLY A 442 20.00 4.98 -33.33
N LYS A 443 21.19 5.24 -32.76
CA LYS A 443 21.95 4.24 -31.99
C LYS A 443 21.75 4.42 -30.47
N PRO A 444 21.86 3.35 -29.68
CA PRO A 444 21.75 3.44 -28.22
C PRO A 444 22.87 4.29 -27.62
N ILE A 445 22.50 5.28 -26.82
CA ILE A 445 23.39 6.02 -25.92
C ILE A 445 23.37 5.29 -24.58
N VAL A 446 24.55 4.93 -24.08
CA VAL A 446 24.70 4.19 -22.83
C VAL A 446 25.31 5.10 -21.77
N VAL A 447 24.64 5.19 -20.62
CA VAL A 447 25.11 5.93 -19.44
C VAL A 447 25.34 4.94 -18.32
N GLU A 448 26.58 4.86 -17.84
CA GLU A 448 26.94 4.09 -16.65
C GLU A 448 26.94 5.01 -15.44
N VAL A 449 26.20 4.63 -14.41
CA VAL A 449 26.09 5.34 -13.13
C VAL A 449 26.71 4.47 -12.04
N SER A 450 27.62 5.01 -11.26
CA SER A 450 28.18 4.38 -10.07
C SER A 450 27.70 5.15 -8.83
N LEU A 451 27.15 4.40 -7.89
CA LEU A 451 26.62 4.89 -6.63
C LEU A 451 27.49 4.35 -5.49
N GLU A 452 27.96 5.21 -4.60
CA GLU A 452 28.73 4.83 -3.43
C GLU A 452 28.19 5.54 -2.19
N ARG A 453 27.78 4.76 -1.19
CA ARG A 453 27.33 5.28 0.11
C ARG A 453 28.56 5.55 0.97
N GLU A 454 28.65 6.76 1.52
CA GLU A 454 29.74 7.13 2.43
C GLU A 454 29.56 6.50 3.83
N ASP A 455 28.31 6.28 4.25
CA ASP A 455 27.98 5.74 5.57
C ASP A 455 28.06 4.21 5.65
N ASP A 456 28.66 3.70 6.73
CA ASP A 456 28.73 2.26 7.03
C ASP A 456 27.43 1.68 7.64
N ILE A 457 26.52 2.52 8.14
CA ILE A 457 25.36 2.09 8.93
C ILE A 457 24.12 1.91 8.04
N VAL A 458 23.97 0.71 7.47
CA VAL A 458 22.77 0.32 6.71
C VAL A 458 21.72 -0.29 7.65
N GLY A 459 20.47 0.10 7.46
CA GLY A 459 19.31 -0.56 8.07
C GLY A 459 18.01 0.09 7.60
N PRO A 460 16.85 -0.29 8.18
CA PRO A 460 15.57 0.18 7.66
C PRO A 460 15.44 1.69 7.78
N VAL A 461 14.61 2.25 6.89
CA VAL A 461 14.20 3.65 6.86
C VAL A 461 13.64 4.05 8.23
N ILE A 462 14.08 5.20 8.75
CA ILE A 462 13.50 5.79 9.95
C ILE A 462 12.32 6.66 9.52
N ALA A 463 11.11 6.12 9.67
CA ALA A 463 9.86 6.78 9.34
C ALA A 463 8.83 6.53 10.46
N PRO A 464 8.89 7.28 11.59
CA PRO A 464 8.11 6.98 12.80
C PRO A 464 6.58 7.08 12.61
N PHE A 465 6.13 7.80 11.58
CA PHE A 465 4.71 7.95 11.24
C PHE A 465 4.21 6.90 10.24
N PHE A 466 5.09 6.07 9.68
CA PHE A 466 4.71 5.02 8.74
C PHE A 466 4.57 3.67 9.47
N PRO A 467 3.48 2.90 9.25
CA PRO A 467 3.16 1.74 10.09
C PRO A 467 4.06 0.51 9.86
N GLN A 468 4.73 0.41 8.72
CA GLN A 468 5.55 -0.74 8.35
C GLN A 468 7.03 -0.37 8.32
N LYS A 469 7.90 -1.34 8.60
CA LYS A 469 9.33 -1.19 8.32
C LYS A 469 9.54 -1.22 6.81
N ARG A 470 10.40 -0.33 6.32
CA ARG A 470 10.76 -0.25 4.90
C ARG A 470 12.26 -0.24 4.74
N GLU A 471 12.72 -0.84 3.65
CA GLU A 471 14.08 -0.66 3.14
C GLU A 471 14.11 0.49 2.13
N GLU A 472 15.28 1.08 1.95
CA GLU A 472 15.49 2.17 1.00
C GLU A 472 15.43 1.66 -0.45
N GLY A 473 14.56 2.26 -1.25
CA GLY A 473 14.52 2.10 -2.69
C GLY A 473 14.94 3.39 -3.40
N TRP A 474 15.57 3.23 -4.56
CA TRP A 474 16.03 4.34 -5.38
C TRP A 474 15.60 4.16 -6.84
N TRP A 475 15.38 5.28 -7.52
CA TRP A 475 15.25 5.33 -8.97
C TRP A 475 16.40 6.12 -9.56
N VAL A 476 17.01 5.57 -10.60
CA VAL A 476 17.91 6.29 -11.50
C VAL A 476 17.15 6.54 -12.79
N VAL A 477 16.98 7.79 -13.17
CA VAL A 477 16.12 8.20 -14.30
C VAL A 477 16.89 9.11 -15.23
N ILE A 478 16.79 8.91 -16.53
CA ILE A 478 17.27 9.86 -17.54
C ILE A 478 16.06 10.44 -18.24
N GLY A 479 16.00 11.76 -18.34
CA GLY A 479 14.92 12.46 -19.03
C GLY A 479 15.37 13.72 -19.72
N ASP A 480 14.50 14.22 -20.61
CA ASP A 480 14.57 15.56 -21.18
C ASP A 480 13.49 16.45 -20.55
N PRO A 481 13.87 17.38 -19.65
CA PRO A 481 12.93 18.28 -18.99
C PRO A 481 12.22 19.24 -19.95
N LYS A 482 12.84 19.57 -21.10
CA LYS A 482 12.26 20.53 -22.05
C LYS A 482 11.06 19.93 -22.77
N SER A 483 11.15 18.66 -23.16
CA SER A 483 10.07 17.93 -23.81
C SER A 483 9.17 17.17 -22.83
N ASN A 484 9.50 17.15 -21.53
CA ASN A 484 8.82 16.35 -20.52
C ASN A 484 8.85 14.83 -20.82
N THR A 485 9.95 14.37 -21.41
CA THR A 485 10.10 12.98 -21.86
C THR A 485 11.00 12.20 -20.92
N LEU A 486 10.51 11.08 -20.41
CA LEU A 486 11.31 10.09 -19.69
C LEU A 486 11.94 9.14 -20.72
N LEU A 487 13.27 9.02 -20.68
CA LEU A 487 14.05 8.28 -21.68
C LEU A 487 14.49 6.90 -21.19
N SER A 488 14.86 6.81 -19.91
CA SER A 488 15.30 5.55 -19.29
C SER A 488 15.08 5.60 -17.79
N ILE A 489 14.78 4.47 -17.17
CA ILE A 489 14.55 4.35 -15.73
C ILE A 489 15.05 2.99 -15.23
N LYS A 490 15.68 2.98 -14.06
CA LYS A 490 15.99 1.74 -13.31
C LYS A 490 15.74 1.92 -11.83
N ARG A 491 15.13 0.90 -11.21
CA ARG A 491 15.00 0.80 -9.77
C ARG A 491 16.24 0.11 -9.19
N VAL A 492 16.75 0.63 -8.07
CA VAL A 492 18.00 0.20 -7.45
C VAL A 492 17.77 0.05 -5.95
N SER A 493 18.29 -1.04 -5.37
CA SER A 493 18.47 -1.17 -3.93
C SER A 493 19.95 -0.97 -3.62
N LEU A 494 20.27 0.01 -2.77
CA LEU A 494 21.63 0.42 -2.49
C LEU A 494 21.99 0.11 -1.05
N ALA A 495 22.80 -0.94 -0.87
CA ALA A 495 23.44 -1.23 0.42
C ALA A 495 24.66 -0.32 0.62
N ARG A 496 25.80 -0.66 -0.02
CA ARG A 496 27.05 0.14 0.04
C ARG A 496 27.38 0.78 -1.29
N SER A 497 27.41 0.01 -2.38
CA SER A 497 27.66 0.54 -3.71
C SER A 497 26.86 -0.22 -4.75
N ALA A 498 26.58 0.44 -5.87
CA ALA A 498 25.88 -0.16 -7.00
C ALA A 498 26.38 0.45 -8.32
N LYS A 499 26.41 -0.36 -9.38
CA LYS A 499 26.63 0.10 -10.75
C LYS A 499 25.39 -0.14 -11.58
N VAL A 500 24.93 0.89 -12.25
CA VAL A 500 23.66 0.90 -12.97
C VAL A 500 23.92 1.38 -14.38
N ARG A 501 23.59 0.55 -15.37
CA ARG A 501 23.68 0.91 -16.78
C ARG A 501 22.30 1.31 -17.28
N LEU A 502 22.15 2.52 -17.81
CA LEU A 502 20.95 2.97 -18.49
C LEU A 502 21.24 3.18 -19.97
N ASP A 503 20.26 2.90 -20.81
CA ASP A 503 20.35 3.11 -22.25
C ASP A 503 19.06 3.72 -22.79
N PHE A 504 19.21 4.54 -23.84
CA PHE A 504 18.12 5.18 -24.56
C PHE A 504 18.58 5.54 -25.98
N VAL A 505 17.65 5.94 -26.85
CA VAL A 505 17.96 6.31 -28.25
C VAL A 505 17.63 7.79 -28.49
N CYS A 506 18.55 8.52 -29.11
CA CYS A 506 18.29 9.87 -29.62
C CYS A 506 17.99 9.81 -31.11
N GLY A 507 16.84 10.32 -31.54
CA GLY A 507 16.39 10.26 -32.94
C GLY A 507 16.95 11.35 -33.86
N SER A 508 17.52 12.42 -33.31
CA SER A 508 18.04 13.56 -34.09
C SER A 508 19.52 13.78 -33.85
N SER A 509 20.21 14.27 -34.87
CA SER A 509 21.57 14.78 -34.72
C SER A 509 21.58 16.17 -34.09
N GLY A 510 22.72 16.54 -33.50
CA GLY A 510 22.94 17.82 -32.87
C GLY A 510 23.26 17.70 -31.38
N ARG A 511 23.25 18.85 -30.72
CA ARG A 511 23.57 18.98 -29.30
C ARG A 511 22.30 18.85 -28.46
N HIS A 512 22.21 17.78 -27.68
CA HIS A 512 21.08 17.50 -26.80
C HIS A 512 21.50 17.62 -25.33
N THR A 513 20.63 18.19 -24.48
CA THR A 513 20.88 18.29 -23.04
C THR A 513 19.85 17.46 -22.31
N TYR A 514 20.33 16.54 -21.50
CA TYR A 514 19.52 15.63 -20.70
C TYR A 514 19.78 15.86 -19.21
N THR A 515 18.91 15.31 -18.37
CA THR A 515 19.08 15.33 -16.91
C THR A 515 19.00 13.91 -16.38
N LEU A 516 20.01 13.54 -15.59
CA LEU A 516 20.05 12.33 -14.79
C LEU A 516 19.49 12.66 -13.40
N TYR A 517 18.47 11.94 -12.97
CA TYR A 517 17.83 12.05 -11.67
C TYR A 517 18.18 10.82 -10.84
N PHE A 518 18.49 11.04 -9.58
CA PHE A 518 18.61 10.01 -8.57
C PHE A 518 17.61 10.31 -7.45
N MET A 519 16.55 9.51 -7.36
CA MET A 519 15.37 9.80 -6.53
C MET A 519 15.17 8.72 -5.48
N SER A 520 14.97 9.10 -4.22
CA SER A 520 14.60 8.18 -3.14
C SER A 520 13.12 7.81 -3.18
N ASP A 521 12.72 6.67 -2.63
CA ASP A 521 11.32 6.33 -2.34
C ASP A 521 10.90 6.55 -0.88
N ALA A 522 11.79 7.11 -0.06
CA ALA A 522 11.68 7.11 1.39
C ALA A 522 12.06 8.43 2.08
N TYR A 523 13.07 9.15 1.60
CA TYR A 523 13.55 10.40 2.22
C TYR A 523 13.42 11.58 1.27
N LEU A 524 13.04 12.74 1.80
CA LEU A 524 12.99 13.99 1.03
C LEU A 524 14.29 14.76 1.20
N GLY A 525 14.80 15.36 0.12
CA GLY A 525 16.01 16.18 0.15
C GLY A 525 17.31 15.38 -0.01
N ALA A 526 17.21 14.10 -0.37
CA ALA A 526 18.35 13.27 -0.77
C ALA A 526 18.44 13.09 -2.29
N ASP A 527 17.51 13.68 -3.03
CA ASP A 527 17.42 13.57 -4.48
C ASP A 527 18.51 14.41 -5.14
N GLN A 528 19.06 13.90 -6.25
CA GLN A 528 20.16 14.54 -6.97
C GLN A 528 19.83 14.68 -8.46
N GLU A 529 20.23 15.80 -9.05
CA GLU A 529 20.03 16.09 -10.48
C GLU A 529 21.35 16.49 -11.15
N TYR A 530 21.71 15.79 -12.23
CA TYR A 530 22.92 16.07 -13.01
C TYR A 530 22.55 16.34 -14.46
N LYS A 531 22.85 17.55 -14.94
CA LYS A 531 22.66 17.92 -16.35
C LYS A 531 23.88 17.50 -17.15
N PHE A 532 23.66 16.79 -18.24
CA PHE A 532 24.72 16.40 -19.17
C PHE A 532 24.31 16.71 -20.60
N THR A 533 25.31 16.88 -21.47
CA THR A 533 25.11 17.14 -22.89
C THR A 533 25.63 15.96 -23.69
N ALA A 534 24.90 15.56 -24.73
CA ALA A 534 25.36 14.59 -25.71
C ALA A 534 25.43 15.28 -27.09
N GLU A 535 26.58 15.19 -27.74
CA GLU A 535 26.75 15.61 -29.14
C GLU A 535 26.51 14.40 -30.06
N VAL A 536 25.35 14.37 -30.70
CA VAL A 536 24.91 13.23 -31.51
C VAL A 536 25.17 13.52 -32.98
N GLY A 537 26.01 12.71 -33.61
CA GLY A 537 26.28 12.77 -35.04
C GLY A 537 25.10 12.32 -35.90
N GLU A 538 25.17 12.58 -37.20
CA GLU A 538 24.16 12.11 -38.16
C GLU A 538 23.99 10.58 -38.13
N ALA A 539 22.78 10.13 -38.46
CA ALA A 539 22.53 8.71 -38.66
C ALA A 539 23.47 8.18 -39.74
N ALA A 540 23.99 6.96 -39.58
CA ALA A 540 24.76 6.34 -40.64
C ALA A 540 23.84 6.23 -41.87
N SER A 541 24.23 6.83 -43.00
CA SER A 541 23.58 6.55 -44.27
C SER A 541 23.87 5.09 -44.61
N ASP A 542 22.83 4.26 -44.73
CA ASP A 542 22.92 2.92 -45.34
C ASP A 542 23.19 3.07 -46.86
N SER A 543 24.33 3.66 -47.20
CA SER A 543 24.83 3.74 -48.56
C SER A 543 26.17 3.01 -48.64
N SER A 544 26.12 1.89 -49.35
CA SER A 544 27.20 1.09 -49.96
C SER A 544 28.13 0.29 -49.04
N ASP A 545 27.74 -0.97 -48.79
CA ASP A 545 28.63 -2.11 -49.04
C ASP A 545 27.99 -2.95 -50.16
N SER A 546 28.20 -2.47 -51.38
CA SER A 546 28.10 -3.27 -52.59
C SER A 546 29.38 -3.00 -53.37
N GLU A 547 30.43 -3.75 -53.05
CA GLU A 547 31.51 -4.15 -53.96
C GLU A 547 31.88 -5.61 -53.72
#